data_AF-A0A354Z0K6-F1
#
_entry.id   AF-A0A354Z0K6-F1
#
_cell.length_a   1.000
_cell.length_b   1.000
_cell.length_c   1.000
_cell.angle_alpha   90.00
_cell.angle_beta   90.00
_cell.angle_gamma   90.00
#
_symmetry.space_group_name_H-M   'P 1'
#
loop_
_entity.id
_entity.type
_entity.pdbx_description
1 polymer ?
#
loop_
_entity_poly.entity_id
_entity_poly.type
_entity_poly.pdbx_seq_one_letter_code
_entity_poly.pdbx_strand_id
1 'polypeptide(L)'
;MDVTTVSERMPRTHDEGVLQPVREPSEILGVWRVETCVVTTEHGQTINVYGDAPSGALIYLPNGYMSVHVIDTHRPTFTHNDFLRGRDDEVRKAFEGCLSYFGSFEYRPDEGYVKHYPIHALHPNWSGSCHIRYTRIDGDELRIHTPPIPFKGHSCVMRLLWRRSPRPETPADRFEPPIDTRLFDRHGVRTGRGEA
;
A
#
# COMPACT_ATOMS: atom_id res chain seq x y z
N MET A 1 -37.61 3.71 -71.11
CA MET A 1 -37.82 4.21 -69.74
C MET A 1 -37.99 2.99 -68.87
N ASP A 2 -36.98 2.65 -68.07
CA ASP A 2 -37.19 2.25 -66.67
C ASP A 2 -35.83 2.20 -65.98
N VAL A 3 -35.78 2.84 -64.81
CA VAL A 3 -34.62 3.02 -63.96
C VAL A 3 -34.66 1.93 -62.90
N THR A 4 -33.58 1.19 -62.70
CA THR A 4 -33.39 0.48 -61.43
C THR A 4 -31.92 0.41 -61.06
N THR A 5 -31.56 1.24 -60.10
CA THR A 5 -30.32 1.28 -59.34
C THR A 5 -30.13 -0.03 -58.57
N VAL A 6 -29.00 -0.72 -58.77
CA VAL A 6 -28.57 -1.80 -57.87
C VAL A 6 -27.65 -1.19 -56.82
N SER A 7 -28.15 -1.10 -55.60
CA SER A 7 -27.41 -0.73 -54.39
C SER A 7 -26.86 -2.01 -53.76
N GLU A 8 -25.53 -2.20 -53.82
CA GLU A 8 -24.84 -3.21 -53.04
C GLU A 8 -24.78 -2.76 -51.56
N ARG A 9 -25.48 -3.49 -50.69
CA ARG A 9 -25.28 -3.40 -49.23
C ARG A 9 -24.17 -4.36 -48.82
N MET A 10 -23.06 -3.82 -48.33
CA MET A 10 -22.10 -4.59 -47.53
C MET A 10 -22.69 -4.90 -46.14
N PRO A 11 -22.45 -6.09 -45.59
CA PRO A 11 -22.82 -6.40 -44.22
C PRO A 11 -21.88 -5.68 -43.25
N ARG A 12 -22.46 -4.97 -42.27
CA ARG A 12 -21.72 -4.49 -41.10
C ARG A 12 -21.88 -5.50 -39.96
N THR A 13 -20.83 -6.26 -39.72
CA THR A 13 -20.45 -6.75 -38.39
C THR A 13 -19.02 -6.23 -38.18
N HIS A 14 -18.62 -5.72 -37.03
CA HIS A 14 -18.13 -6.45 -35.87
C HIS A 14 -18.25 -5.47 -34.67
N ASP A 15 -18.98 -5.88 -33.63
CA ASP A 15 -18.42 -6.35 -32.37
C ASP A 15 -17.88 -5.18 -31.53
N GLU A 16 -18.81 -4.52 -30.82
CA GLU A 16 -18.47 -3.63 -29.71
C GLU A 16 -17.96 -4.49 -28.55
N GLY A 17 -16.69 -4.87 -28.65
CA GLY A 17 -15.93 -5.38 -27.52
C GLY A 17 -15.98 -4.35 -26.41
N VAL A 18 -16.68 -4.69 -25.33
CA VAL A 18 -16.70 -3.92 -24.08
C VAL A 18 -15.25 -3.77 -23.62
N LEU A 19 -14.65 -2.62 -23.95
CA LEU A 19 -13.36 -2.23 -23.41
C LEU A 19 -13.53 -2.15 -21.89
N GLN A 20 -12.88 -3.06 -21.17
CA GLN A 20 -12.77 -2.95 -19.73
C GLN A 20 -12.13 -1.59 -19.41
N PRO A 21 -12.63 -0.85 -18.40
CA PRO A 21 -12.07 0.46 -18.09
C PRO A 21 -10.58 0.29 -17.76
N VAL A 22 -9.75 1.08 -18.44
CA VAL A 22 -8.33 1.23 -18.10
C VAL A 22 -8.27 1.62 -16.63
N ARG A 23 -7.59 0.81 -15.82
CA ARG A 23 -7.44 1.08 -14.39
C ARG A 23 -6.46 2.24 -14.22
N GLU A 24 -7.01 3.41 -13.89
CA GLU A 24 -6.24 4.64 -13.70
C GLU A 24 -5.14 4.47 -12.64
N PRO A 25 -4.02 5.21 -12.71
CA PRO A 25 -2.97 5.23 -11.68
C PRO A 25 -3.52 5.42 -10.27
N SER A 26 -4.70 6.02 -10.12
CA SER A 26 -5.39 6.21 -8.85
C SER A 26 -5.56 4.93 -8.03
N GLU A 27 -5.70 3.75 -8.64
CA GLU A 27 -5.96 2.51 -7.88
C GLU A 27 -4.79 2.13 -6.97
N ILE A 28 -3.54 2.27 -7.45
CA ILE A 28 -2.35 1.92 -6.67
C ILE A 28 -1.97 3.00 -5.66
N LEU A 29 -2.41 4.25 -5.87
CA LEU A 29 -2.09 5.37 -4.99
C LEU A 29 -2.66 5.16 -3.57
N GLY A 30 -1.91 5.67 -2.60
CA GLY A 30 -2.29 5.64 -1.19
C GLY A 30 -1.32 4.89 -0.31
N VAL A 31 -1.78 4.59 0.90
CA VAL A 31 -1.03 3.84 1.92
C VAL A 31 -1.60 2.44 2.01
N TRP A 32 -0.72 1.46 1.93
CA TRP A 32 -1.03 0.03 2.04
C TRP A 32 -0.29 -0.53 3.24
N ARG A 33 -0.99 -1.16 4.18
CA ARG A 33 -0.40 -1.82 5.35
C ARG A 33 -0.14 -3.28 5.06
N VAL A 34 1.01 -3.78 5.46
CA VAL A 34 1.34 -5.21 5.27
C VAL A 34 0.45 -6.05 6.19
N GLU A 35 -0.15 -7.11 5.64
CA GLU A 35 -0.84 -8.15 6.41
C GLU A 35 0.03 -9.40 6.51
N THR A 36 0.65 -9.81 5.40
CA THR A 36 1.53 -10.98 5.37
C THR A 36 2.73 -10.74 4.46
N CYS A 37 3.85 -11.40 4.78
CA CYS A 37 5.03 -11.45 3.92
C CYS A 37 5.66 -12.85 4.02
N VAL A 38 5.53 -13.61 2.94
CA VAL A 38 5.97 -14.99 2.88
C VAL A 38 6.97 -15.20 1.75
N VAL A 39 7.89 -16.13 1.95
CA VAL A 39 8.80 -16.59 0.92
C VAL A 39 8.49 -18.06 0.64
N THR A 40 8.23 -18.38 -0.63
CA THR A 40 8.12 -19.76 -1.11
C THR A 40 9.44 -20.13 -1.77
N THR A 41 10.09 -21.17 -1.26
CA THR A 41 11.34 -21.73 -1.80
C THR A 41 11.07 -22.55 -3.06
N GLU A 42 12.13 -22.86 -3.82
CA GLU A 42 12.07 -23.79 -4.95
C GLU A 42 11.54 -25.19 -4.60
N HIS A 43 11.62 -25.59 -3.32
CA HIS A 43 11.10 -26.86 -2.81
C HIS A 43 9.64 -26.78 -2.34
N GLY A 44 8.97 -25.64 -2.54
CA GLY A 44 7.57 -25.42 -2.14
C GLY A 44 7.36 -25.09 -0.67
N GLN A 45 8.41 -25.07 0.15
CA GLN A 45 8.32 -24.63 1.54
C GLN A 45 8.00 -23.14 1.61
N THR A 46 6.98 -22.78 2.39
CA THR A 46 6.59 -21.39 2.65
C THR A 46 7.05 -20.96 4.04
N ILE A 47 7.66 -19.78 4.14
CA ILE A 47 8.27 -19.24 5.36
C ILE A 47 7.76 -17.81 5.58
N ASN A 48 7.27 -17.52 6.79
CA ASN A 48 6.94 -16.16 7.23
C ASN A 48 8.23 -15.43 7.60
N VAL A 49 8.78 -14.64 6.67
CA VAL A 49 10.14 -14.07 6.82
C VAL A 49 10.21 -12.90 7.80
N TYR A 50 9.08 -12.26 8.11
CA TYR A 50 8.95 -11.17 9.08
C TYR A 50 7.94 -11.50 10.19
N GLY A 51 7.83 -12.78 10.54
CA GLY A 51 6.87 -13.28 11.52
C GLY A 51 5.42 -13.35 11.00
N ASP A 52 4.51 -13.82 11.85
CA ASP A 52 3.11 -14.06 11.51
C ASP A 52 2.28 -12.77 11.45
N ALA A 53 2.76 -11.70 12.09
CA ALA A 53 2.11 -10.39 12.14
C ALA A 53 3.14 -9.27 11.87
N PRO A 54 3.63 -9.16 10.62
CA PRO A 54 4.54 -8.08 10.26
C PRO A 54 3.83 -6.73 10.36
N SER A 55 4.61 -5.66 10.50
CA SER A 55 4.10 -4.29 10.48
C SER A 55 4.87 -3.46 9.46
N GLY A 56 4.23 -2.43 8.92
CA GLY A 56 4.85 -1.58 7.91
C GLY A 56 3.85 -1.05 6.89
N ALA A 57 4.37 -0.30 5.93
CA ALA A 57 3.58 0.34 4.91
C ALA A 57 4.29 0.37 3.57
N LEU A 58 3.52 0.24 2.51
CA LEU A 58 3.88 0.54 1.14
C LEU A 58 3.06 1.77 0.71
N ILE A 59 3.74 2.83 0.34
CA ILE A 59 3.13 4.12 0.02
C ILE A 59 3.41 4.43 -1.44
N TYR A 60 2.38 4.76 -2.20
CA TYR A 60 2.48 5.28 -3.55
C TYR A 60 1.87 6.68 -3.60
N LEU A 61 2.66 7.66 -4.02
CA LEU A 61 2.27 9.06 -4.08
C LEU A 61 1.92 9.49 -5.51
N PRO A 62 0.98 10.45 -5.69
CA PRO A 62 0.59 10.95 -7.01
C PRO A 62 1.75 11.55 -7.83
N ASN A 63 2.81 12.01 -7.15
CA ASN A 63 3.99 12.57 -7.80
C ASN A 63 5.02 11.50 -8.24
N GLY A 64 4.65 10.21 -8.23
CA GLY A 64 5.48 9.13 -8.74
C GLY A 64 6.50 8.57 -7.74
N TYR A 65 6.50 9.02 -6.49
CA TYR A 65 7.35 8.48 -5.43
C TYR A 65 6.68 7.32 -4.70
N MET A 66 7.51 6.39 -4.23
CA MET A 66 7.10 5.29 -3.37
C MET A 66 8.07 5.07 -2.22
N SER A 67 7.55 4.50 -1.14
CA SER A 67 8.36 3.97 -0.03
C SER A 67 7.76 2.66 0.44
N VAL A 68 8.59 1.71 0.86
CA VAL A 68 8.15 0.47 1.46
C VAL A 68 8.94 0.16 2.71
N HIS A 69 8.21 -0.28 3.73
CA HIS A 69 8.74 -0.82 4.97
C HIS A 69 7.98 -2.10 5.32
N VAL A 70 8.70 -3.16 5.67
CA VAL A 70 8.17 -4.37 6.29
C VAL A 70 9.07 -4.72 7.46
N ILE A 71 8.49 -4.88 8.64
CA ILE A 71 9.18 -5.01 9.92
C ILE A 71 8.66 -6.27 10.60
N ASP A 72 9.58 -7.12 11.04
CA ASP A 72 9.29 -8.13 12.04
C ASP A 72 9.04 -7.44 13.40
N THR A 73 7.82 -7.55 13.90
CA THR A 73 7.38 -6.95 15.16
C THR A 73 8.00 -7.60 16.40
N HIS A 74 8.62 -8.78 16.26
CA HIS A 74 9.28 -9.53 17.33
C HIS A 74 10.80 -9.35 17.32
N ARG A 75 11.36 -8.58 16.38
CA ARG A 75 12.80 -8.34 16.34
C ARG A 75 13.27 -7.67 17.65
N PRO A 76 14.42 -8.08 18.23
CA PRO A 76 14.89 -7.51 19.49
C PRO A 76 15.17 -6.01 19.40
N THR A 77 14.92 -5.31 20.50
CA THR A 77 15.40 -3.94 20.71
C THR A 77 16.89 -3.95 21.06
N PHE A 78 17.57 -2.83 20.85
CA PHE A 78 18.95 -2.67 21.28
C PHE A 78 19.02 -2.48 22.79
N THR A 79 20.08 -2.99 23.40
CA THR A 79 20.38 -2.80 24.83
C THR A 79 20.71 -1.33 25.13
N HIS A 80 21.24 -0.60 24.14
CA HIS A 80 21.66 0.79 24.27
C HIS A 80 20.80 1.71 23.38
N ASN A 81 20.42 2.88 23.90
CA ASN A 81 19.57 3.84 23.18
C ASN A 81 20.34 4.77 22.22
N ASP A 82 21.66 4.85 22.35
CA ASP A 82 22.53 5.52 21.36
C ASP A 82 22.51 4.74 20.04
N PHE A 83 22.06 5.45 19.00
CA PHE A 83 21.85 4.94 17.66
C PHE A 83 23.09 4.24 17.06
N LEU A 84 24.31 4.65 17.43
CA LEU A 84 25.55 4.11 16.88
C LEU A 84 26.27 3.12 17.81
N ARG A 85 25.62 2.71 18.91
CA ARG A 85 26.22 1.79 19.91
C ARG A 85 25.52 0.43 20.03
N GLY A 86 24.69 0.07 19.05
CA GLY A 86 24.15 -1.28 18.93
C GLY A 86 25.29 -2.30 18.75
N ARG A 87 25.17 -3.46 19.40
CA ARG A 87 26.13 -4.57 19.24
C ARG A 87 25.96 -5.22 17.87
N ASP A 88 27.01 -5.84 17.35
CA ASP A 88 26.99 -6.48 16.02
C ASP A 88 25.83 -7.46 15.83
N ASP A 89 25.49 -8.25 16.84
CA ASP A 89 24.38 -9.21 16.78
C ASP A 89 23.00 -8.53 16.82
N GLU A 90 22.88 -7.44 17.58
CA GLU A 90 21.67 -6.61 17.63
C GLU A 90 21.44 -5.92 16.28
N VAL A 91 22.49 -5.30 15.71
CA VAL A 91 22.46 -4.64 14.41
C VAL A 91 22.09 -5.63 13.31
N ARG A 92 22.66 -6.84 13.32
CA ARG A 92 22.30 -7.90 12.37
C ARG A 92 20.82 -8.26 12.47
N LYS A 93 20.29 -8.50 13.68
CA LYS A 93 18.87 -8.85 13.87
C LYS A 93 17.93 -7.71 13.44
N ALA A 94 18.30 -6.47 13.71
CA ALA A 94 17.53 -5.31 13.25
C ALA A 94 17.53 -5.16 11.72
N PHE A 95 18.67 -5.43 11.08
CA PHE A 95 18.80 -5.45 9.63
C PHE A 95 17.99 -6.59 8.99
N GLU A 96 18.14 -7.83 9.48
CA GLU A 96 17.46 -9.01 8.95
C GLU A 96 15.93 -8.95 9.17
N GLY A 97 15.48 -8.38 10.29
CA GLY A 97 14.07 -8.16 10.62
C GLY A 97 13.45 -6.92 9.97
N CYS A 98 14.06 -6.37 8.92
CA CYS A 98 13.58 -5.18 8.22
C CYS A 98 13.79 -5.29 6.71
N LEU A 99 12.77 -4.95 5.93
CA LEU A 99 12.88 -4.60 4.52
C LEU A 99 12.48 -3.15 4.36
N SER A 100 13.36 -2.34 3.78
CA SER A 100 13.10 -0.92 3.62
C SER A 100 13.79 -0.36 2.38
N TYR A 101 13.05 0.39 1.57
CA TYR A 101 13.61 1.21 0.48
C TYR A 101 12.59 2.25 0.01
N PHE A 102 13.08 3.28 -0.67
CA PHE A 102 12.23 4.31 -1.28
C PHE A 102 12.81 4.76 -2.62
N GLY A 103 11.96 5.31 -3.48
CA GLY A 103 12.36 5.79 -4.79
C GLY A 103 11.17 6.17 -5.64
N SER A 104 11.28 6.01 -6.96
CA SER A 104 10.17 6.21 -7.88
C SER A 104 9.51 4.88 -8.28
N PHE A 105 8.33 4.96 -8.88
CA PHE A 105 7.65 3.79 -9.44
C PHE A 105 7.01 4.07 -10.79
N GLU A 106 6.77 2.99 -11.53
CA GLU A 106 6.03 2.97 -12.78
C GLU A 106 4.98 1.86 -12.69
N TYR A 107 3.70 2.23 -12.67
CA TYR A 107 2.59 1.28 -12.63
C TYR A 107 2.12 0.90 -14.03
N ARG A 108 2.01 -0.40 -14.29
CA ARG A 108 1.57 -1.00 -15.56
C ARG A 108 0.43 -1.97 -15.28
N PRO A 109 -0.79 -1.47 -15.02
CA PRO A 109 -1.95 -2.30 -14.66
C PRO A 109 -2.29 -3.32 -15.75
N ASP A 110 -2.21 -2.93 -17.01
CA ASP A 110 -2.51 -3.81 -18.16
C ASP A 110 -1.52 -4.96 -18.30
N GLU A 111 -0.28 -4.77 -17.84
CA GLU A 111 0.76 -5.80 -17.80
C GLU A 111 0.80 -6.54 -16.45
N GLY A 112 -0.01 -6.14 -15.47
CA GLY A 112 -0.11 -6.76 -14.16
C GLY A 112 1.10 -6.57 -13.25
N TYR A 113 1.86 -5.48 -13.40
CA TYR A 113 3.02 -5.21 -12.53
C TYR A 113 3.24 -3.73 -12.22
N VAL A 114 4.08 -3.49 -11.22
CA VAL A 114 4.70 -2.20 -10.92
C VAL A 114 6.23 -2.38 -10.93
N LYS A 115 6.95 -1.42 -11.51
CA LYS A 115 8.41 -1.31 -11.37
C LYS A 115 8.72 -0.32 -10.26
N HIS A 116 9.56 -0.72 -9.32
CA HIS A 116 10.17 0.20 -8.36
C HIS A 116 11.60 0.52 -8.79
N TYR A 117 12.00 1.76 -8.63
CA TYR A 117 13.36 2.26 -8.86
C TYR A 117 13.90 2.82 -7.54
N PRO A 118 14.47 1.98 -6.65
CA PRO A 118 14.95 2.45 -5.37
C PRO A 118 16.09 3.46 -5.56
N ILE A 119 15.97 4.64 -4.94
CA ILE A 119 17.06 5.62 -4.85
C ILE A 119 18.04 5.15 -3.78
N HIS A 120 17.50 4.77 -2.62
CA HIS A 120 18.24 4.15 -1.53
C HIS A 120 17.44 3.01 -0.91
N ALA A 121 18.17 2.04 -0.35
CA ALA A 121 17.61 0.88 0.29
C ALA A 121 18.43 0.48 1.52
N LEU A 122 17.77 -0.17 2.48
CA LEU A 122 18.45 -0.78 3.61
C LEU A 122 19.47 -1.82 3.14
N HIS A 123 19.10 -2.66 2.18
CA HIS A 123 20.04 -3.52 1.47
C HIS A 123 20.81 -2.69 0.43
N PRO A 124 22.12 -2.39 0.62
CA PRO A 124 22.79 -1.36 -0.15
C PRO A 124 22.77 -1.60 -1.66
N ASN A 125 22.92 -2.85 -2.10
CA ASN A 125 22.95 -3.23 -3.53
C ASN A 125 21.61 -3.03 -4.26
N TRP A 126 20.53 -2.70 -3.55
CA TRP A 126 19.25 -2.38 -4.19
C TRP A 126 19.15 -0.90 -4.56
N SER A 127 20.05 -0.05 -4.07
CA SER A 127 20.10 1.36 -4.46
C SER A 127 20.46 1.47 -5.95
N GLY A 128 19.68 2.21 -6.72
CA GLY A 128 19.84 2.35 -8.17
C GLY A 128 19.40 1.13 -9.00
N SER A 129 18.76 0.12 -8.39
CA SER A 129 18.27 -1.05 -9.10
C SER A 129 16.89 -0.82 -9.75
N CYS A 130 16.40 -1.84 -10.47
CA CYS A 130 15.01 -1.91 -10.93
C CYS A 130 14.36 -3.19 -10.41
N HIS A 131 13.21 -3.04 -9.77
CA HIS A 131 12.49 -4.09 -9.08
C HIS A 131 11.10 -4.28 -9.68
N ILE A 132 10.92 -5.35 -10.47
CA ILE A 132 9.59 -5.75 -10.94
C ILE A 132 8.82 -6.41 -9.79
N ARG A 133 7.57 -6.00 -9.62
CA ARG A 133 6.61 -6.55 -8.65
C ARG A 133 5.33 -6.85 -9.39
N TYR A 134 5.00 -8.12 -9.54
CA TYR A 134 3.71 -8.51 -10.09
C TYR A 134 2.64 -8.15 -9.09
N THR A 135 1.58 -7.49 -9.55
CA THR A 135 0.57 -6.87 -8.69
C THR A 135 -0.83 -7.25 -9.12
N ARG A 136 -1.70 -7.45 -8.14
CA ARG A 136 -3.14 -7.51 -8.34
C ARG A 136 -3.84 -6.70 -7.26
N ILE A 137 -4.71 -5.78 -7.68
CA ILE A 137 -5.55 -4.97 -6.78
C ILE A 137 -6.99 -5.45 -6.92
N ASP A 138 -7.57 -5.88 -5.80
CA ASP A 138 -8.98 -6.26 -5.67
C ASP A 138 -9.59 -5.42 -4.52
N GLY A 139 -10.14 -4.24 -4.85
CA GLY A 139 -10.68 -3.29 -3.88
C GLY A 139 -9.59 -2.72 -2.95
N ASP A 140 -9.70 -3.03 -1.66
CA ASP A 140 -8.74 -2.62 -0.63
C ASP A 140 -7.61 -3.63 -0.43
N GLU A 141 -7.53 -4.66 -1.26
CA GLU A 141 -6.48 -5.66 -1.20
C GLU A 141 -5.46 -5.47 -2.33
N LEU A 142 -4.18 -5.40 -1.98
CA LEU A 142 -3.07 -5.40 -2.92
C LEU A 142 -2.20 -6.63 -2.68
N ARG A 143 -2.15 -7.51 -3.67
CA ARG A 143 -1.26 -8.67 -3.68
C ARG A 143 -0.04 -8.35 -4.52
N ILE A 144 1.14 -8.53 -3.95
CA ILE A 144 2.42 -8.36 -4.63
C ILE A 144 3.21 -9.67 -4.59
N HIS A 145 3.86 -10.02 -5.70
CA HIS A 145 4.95 -10.98 -5.64
C HIS A 145 6.14 -10.61 -6.51
N THR A 146 7.31 -11.10 -6.15
CA THR A 146 8.54 -10.88 -6.91
C THR A 146 8.66 -11.87 -8.08
N PRO A 147 9.52 -11.59 -9.07
CA PRO A 147 10.19 -12.67 -9.80
C PRO A 147 11.02 -13.54 -8.82
N PRO A 148 11.58 -14.68 -9.24
CA PRO A 148 12.53 -15.43 -8.43
C PRO A 148 13.69 -14.53 -7.98
N ILE A 149 13.97 -14.53 -6.67
CA ILE A 149 15.04 -13.75 -6.03
C ILE A 149 15.93 -14.66 -5.17
N PRO A 150 17.21 -14.33 -5.00
CA PRO A 150 18.06 -15.05 -4.05
C PRO A 150 17.61 -14.79 -2.61
N PHE A 151 17.42 -15.84 -1.83
CA PHE A 151 17.11 -15.79 -0.40
C PHE A 151 17.78 -16.96 0.31
N LYS A 152 18.70 -16.67 1.25
CA LYS A 152 19.47 -17.68 2.01
C LYS A 152 20.14 -18.76 1.14
N GLY A 153 20.64 -18.38 -0.03
CA GLY A 153 21.30 -19.31 -0.96
C GLY A 153 20.36 -20.08 -1.90
N HIS A 154 19.05 -19.88 -1.77
CA HIS A 154 18.03 -20.50 -2.62
C HIS A 154 17.37 -19.48 -3.54
N SER A 155 16.80 -19.96 -4.64
CA SER A 155 15.88 -19.17 -5.47
C SER A 155 14.48 -19.25 -4.88
N CYS A 156 13.88 -18.10 -4.59
CA CYS A 156 12.58 -18.04 -3.93
C CYS A 156 11.68 -16.95 -4.53
N VAL A 157 10.37 -17.08 -4.33
CA VAL A 157 9.39 -16.03 -4.65
C VAL A 157 8.85 -15.45 -3.36
N MET A 158 9.00 -14.14 -3.18
CA MET A 158 8.41 -13.42 -2.06
C MET A 158 6.99 -12.95 -2.44
N ARG A 159 5.99 -13.25 -1.60
CA ARG A 159 4.60 -12.85 -1.75
C ARG A 159 4.18 -12.00 -0.56
N LEU A 160 3.53 -10.88 -0.84
CA LEU A 160 3.07 -9.93 0.16
C LEU A 160 1.59 -9.65 -0.06
N LEU A 161 0.84 -9.68 1.04
CA LEU A 161 -0.52 -9.21 1.09
C LEU A 161 -0.56 -7.86 1.79
N TRP A 162 -1.21 -6.90 1.17
CA TRP A 162 -1.37 -5.57 1.70
C TRP A 162 -2.85 -5.18 1.74
N ARG A 163 -3.22 -4.39 2.75
CA ARG A 163 -4.55 -3.80 2.90
C ARG A 163 -4.46 -2.29 2.77
N ARG A 164 -5.37 -1.69 2.02
CA ARG A 164 -5.47 -0.23 1.94
C ARG A 164 -5.72 0.31 3.34
N SER A 165 -4.89 1.25 3.76
CA SER A 165 -5.10 1.97 5.00
C SER A 165 -6.03 3.14 4.72
N PRO A 166 -7.11 3.32 5.52
CA PRO A 166 -7.69 4.65 5.63
C PRO A 166 -6.61 5.59 6.20
N ARG A 167 -6.82 6.91 6.04
CA ARG A 167 -5.96 7.91 6.69
C ARG A 167 -5.79 7.49 8.16
N PRO A 168 -4.55 7.32 8.65
CA PRO A 168 -4.35 6.92 10.03
C PRO A 168 -4.97 7.98 10.95
N GLU A 169 -5.74 7.54 11.94
CA GLU A 169 -6.27 8.42 12.98
C GLU A 169 -5.10 9.14 13.66
N THR A 170 -5.15 10.46 13.65
CA THR A 170 -4.22 11.29 14.38
C THR A 170 -4.64 11.33 15.86
N PRO A 171 -3.72 11.62 16.80
CA PRO A 171 -4.12 11.90 18.18
C PRO A 171 -5.18 13.00 18.31
N ALA A 172 -5.26 13.92 17.34
CA ALA A 172 -6.30 14.94 17.26
C ALA A 172 -7.69 14.37 16.92
N ASP A 173 -7.75 13.27 16.16
CA ASP A 173 -9.01 12.58 15.83
C ASP A 173 -9.56 11.77 17.03
N ARG A 174 -8.73 11.49 18.05
CA ARG A 174 -9.14 10.79 19.29
C ARG A 174 -9.77 11.69 20.35
N PHE A 175 -9.54 13.00 20.24
CA PHE A 175 -10.18 13.99 21.11
C PHE A 175 -11.40 14.55 20.38
N GLU A 176 -12.56 13.90 20.53
CA GLU A 176 -13.82 14.61 20.26
C GLU A 176 -13.91 15.77 21.28
N PRO A 177 -14.03 17.03 20.85
CA PRO A 177 -14.35 18.09 21.80
C PRO A 177 -15.69 17.73 22.46
N PRO A 178 -15.87 17.95 23.77
CA PRO A 178 -17.15 17.65 24.40
C PRO A 178 -18.25 18.40 23.65
N ILE A 179 -19.24 17.67 23.14
CA ILE A 179 -20.46 18.25 22.63
C ILE A 179 -21.16 18.91 23.82
N ASP A 180 -20.95 20.22 24.00
CA ASP A 180 -21.85 21.03 24.79
C ASP A 180 -22.72 21.87 23.87
N THR A 181 -23.87 21.31 23.51
CA THR A 181 -24.98 22.00 22.84
C THR A 181 -26.04 22.50 23.83
N ARG A 182 -25.72 22.68 25.13
CA ARG A 182 -26.70 23.01 26.18
C ARG A 182 -26.44 24.29 26.98
N LEU A 183 -25.75 25.27 26.40
CA LEU A 183 -25.77 26.66 26.91
C LEU A 183 -26.66 27.61 26.09
N PHE A 184 -27.64 27.08 25.36
CA PHE A 184 -28.76 27.89 24.86
C PHE A 184 -29.95 27.81 25.83
N ASP A 185 -30.17 28.92 26.54
CA ASP A 185 -31.43 29.46 27.00
C ASP A 185 -32.49 28.47 27.50
N ARG A 186 -32.53 28.23 28.81
CA ARG A 186 -33.80 28.11 29.55
C ARG A 186 -33.64 28.64 30.97
N HIS A 187 -34.05 29.88 31.18
CA HIS A 187 -35.16 30.16 32.10
C HIS A 187 -35.67 31.59 31.90
N GLY A 188 -36.77 31.69 31.16
CA GLY A 188 -37.67 32.82 31.27
C GLY A 188 -38.57 32.72 32.51
N VAL A 189 -38.92 33.92 32.98
CA VAL A 189 -40.12 34.32 33.74
C VAL A 189 -40.06 34.24 35.27
N ARG A 190 -40.07 35.43 35.90
CA ARG A 190 -41.23 35.86 36.70
C ARG A 190 -41.36 37.38 36.82
N THR A 191 -42.52 37.84 36.38
CA THR A 191 -43.14 39.13 36.68
C THR A 191 -43.49 39.23 38.16
N GLY A 192 -43.37 40.44 38.75
CA GLY A 192 -43.85 40.76 40.10
C GLY A 192 -43.83 42.25 40.38
N ARG A 193 -45.02 42.85 40.46
CA ARG A 193 -45.34 44.24 40.86
C ARG A 193 -45.18 44.48 42.37
N GLY A 194 -45.08 45.77 42.76
CA GLY A 194 -45.50 46.34 44.06
C GLY A 194 -44.45 47.28 44.66
N GLU A 195 -44.56 48.61 44.52
CA GLU A 195 -45.12 49.59 45.49
C GLU A 195 -44.26 49.70 46.78
N ALA A 196 -43.79 50.86 47.25
CA ALA A 196 -44.29 52.24 47.23
C ALA A 196 -43.18 53.29 47.11
#